data_AF-A0A6A0AC52-F1
#
_entry.id   AF-A0A6A0AC52-F1
#
_cell.length_a   1.000
_cell.length_b   1.000
_cell.length_c   1.000
_cell.angle_alpha   90.00
_cell.angle_beta   90.00
_cell.angle_gamma   90.00
#
_symmetry.space_group_name_H-M   'P 1'
#
loop_
_entity.id
_entity.type
_entity.pdbx_description
1 polymer ?
#
loop_
_entity_poly.entity_id
_entity_poly.type
_entity_poly.pdbx_seq_one_letter_code
_entity_poly.pdbx_strand_id
1 'polypeptide(L)' 'MVRAARGEDVERAPCWMMRQAGRYQKSYRELAKKHPGFRERSETTELIVEISLQPWNSFKPDGVILF' A
#
# COMPACT_ATOMS: atom_id res chain seq x y z
N MET A 1 -6.23 9.62 -9.68
CA MET A 1 -7.33 8.85 -9.07
C MET A 1 -8.57 9.68 -8.79
N VAL A 2 -8.50 10.71 -7.93
CA VAL A 2 -9.68 11.51 -7.51
C VAL A 2 -10.42 12.16 -8.69
N ARG A 3 -9.68 12.76 -9.64
CA ARG A 3 -10.25 13.34 -10.87
C ARG A 3 -11.10 12.34 -11.66
N ALA A 4 -10.53 11.17 -11.93
CA ALA A 4 -11.23 10.07 -12.61
C ALA A 4 -12.47 9.61 -11.82
N ALA A 5 -12.40 9.52 -10.49
CA ALA A 5 -13.54 9.15 -9.65
C ALA A 5 -14.67 10.20 -9.67
N ARG A 6 -14.34 11.46 -9.97
CA ARG A 6 -15.29 12.57 -10.15
C ARG A 6 -15.82 12.69 -11.58
N GLY A 7 -15.37 11.84 -12.51
CA GLY A 7 -15.73 11.92 -13.93
C GLY A 7 -15.06 13.07 -14.68
N GLU A 8 -13.99 13.66 -14.12
CA GLU A 8 -13.20 14.68 -14.81
C GLU A 8 -12.26 14.04 -15.83
N ASP A 9 -11.89 14.79 -16.87
CA ASP A 9 -10.90 14.35 -17.87
C ASP A 9 -9.58 13.97 -17.20
N VAL A 10 -8.97 12.88 -17.67
CA VAL A 10 -7.67 12.38 -17.20
C VAL A 10 -6.84 11.87 -18.37
N GLU A 11 -5.52 12.06 -18.31
CA GLU A 11 -4.58 11.65 -19.37
C GLU A 11 -4.50 10.12 -19.53
N ARG A 12 -4.75 9.39 -18.44
CA ARG A 12 -4.84 7.92 -18.43
C ARG A 12 -5.72 7.43 -17.28
N ALA A 13 -6.23 6.20 -17.41
CA ALA A 13 -6.95 5.55 -16.32
C ALA A 13 -6.02 5.34 -15.10
N PRO A 14 -6.44 5.69 -13.88
CA PRO A 14 -5.66 5.41 -12.68
C PRO A 14 -5.72 3.91 -12.34
N CYS A 15 -4.60 3.35 -11.89
CA CYS A 15 -4.48 1.93 -11.55
C CYS A 15 -3.87 1.74 -10.16
N TRP A 16 -4.49 0.83 -9.40
CA TRP A 16 -4.03 0.32 -8.11
C TRP A 16 -4.66 -1.06 -7.89
N MET A 17 -4.17 -1.84 -6.92
CA MET A 17 -4.69 -3.19 -6.65
C MET A 17 -5.10 -3.36 -5.20
N MET A 18 -6.20 -4.07 -4.96
CA MET A 18 -6.53 -4.53 -3.61
C MET A 18 -5.43 -5.46 -3.09
N ARG A 19 -5.13 -5.36 -1.79
CA ARG A 19 -4.04 -6.10 -1.13
C ARG A 19 -2.65 -5.82 -1.76
N GLN A 20 -2.45 -4.61 -2.26
CA GLN A 20 -1.18 -4.16 -2.83
C GLN A 20 0.00 -4.23 -1.85
N ALA A 21 -0.21 -4.11 -0.54
CA ALA A 21 0.80 -4.34 0.48
C ALA A 21 0.54 -5.70 1.14
N GLY A 22 1.41 -6.69 0.92
CA GLY A 22 1.16 -8.02 1.43
C GLY A 22 2.24 -9.03 1.12
N ARG A 23 1.93 -10.30 1.43
CA ARG A 23 2.89 -11.42 1.45
C ARG A 23 3.63 -11.70 0.13
N TYR A 24 3.15 -11.19 -1.00
CA TYR A 24 3.85 -11.32 -2.28
C TYR A 24 5.15 -10.49 -2.30
N GLN A 25 5.22 -9.40 -1.54
CA GLN A 25 6.36 -8.49 -1.52
C GLN A 25 7.42 -8.95 -0.51
N LYS A 26 8.69 -8.96 -0.94
CA LYS A 26 9.82 -9.36 -0.08
C LYS A 26 9.95 -8.45 1.15
N SER A 27 9.82 -7.12 0.96
CA SER A 27 9.85 -6.13 2.04
C SER A 27 8.84 -6.43 3.15
N TYR A 28 7.60 -6.76 2.76
CA TYR A 28 6.54 -7.12 3.70
C TYR A 28 6.90 -8.37 4.48
N ARG A 29 7.42 -9.41 3.81
CA ARG A 29 7.81 -10.67 4.47
C ARG A 29 8.95 -10.47 5.45
N GLU A 30 9.95 -9.66 5.12
CA GLU A 30 11.06 -9.38 6.05
C GLU A 30 10.60 -8.55 7.26
N LEU A 31 9.71 -7.56 7.05
CA LEU A 31 9.10 -6.81 8.15
C LEU A 31 8.26 -7.72 9.04
N ALA A 32 7.45 -8.61 8.45
CA ALA A 32 6.63 -9.58 9.18
C ALA A 32 7.46 -10.59 10.01
N LYS A 33 8.71 -10.89 9.60
CA LYS A 33 9.61 -11.72 10.41
C LYS A 33 10.10 -10.97 11.66
N LYS A 34 10.33 -9.66 11.54
CA LYS A 34 10.75 -8.80 12.67
C LYS A 34 9.59 -8.50 13.62
N HIS A 35 8.40 -8.28 13.06
CA HIS A 35 7.16 -7.97 13.78
C HIS A 35 6.11 -9.07 13.46
N PRO A 36 6.20 -10.25 14.11
CA PRO A 36 5.34 -11.39 13.81
C PRO A 36 3.88 -11.12 14.14
N GLY A 37 3.59 -10.23 15.10
CA GLY A 37 2.24 -9.83 15.46
C GLY A 37 1.55 -9.12 14.31
N PHE A 38 0.40 -9.63 13.87
CA PHE A 38 -0.46 -8.88 12.93
C PHE A 38 -0.97 -7.59 13.58
N ARG A 39 -1.47 -7.72 14.82
CA ARG A 39 -2.02 -6.62 15.61
C ARG A 39 -1.01 -5.50 15.84
N GLU A 40 0.22 -5.88 16.21
CA GLU A 40 1.34 -4.94 16.35
C GLU A 40 1.54 -4.12 15.06
N ARG A 41 1.59 -4.79 13.90
CA ARG A 41 1.76 -4.12 12.60
C ARG A 41 0.56 -3.27 12.17
N SER A 42 -0.65 -3.58 12.64
CA SER A 42 -1.87 -2.84 12.31
C SER A 42 -2.22 -1.73 13.32
N GLU A 43 -1.55 -1.69 14.48
CA GLU A 43 -1.81 -0.70 15.55
C GLU A 43 -0.61 0.22 15.78
N THR A 44 0.60 -0.15 15.32
CA THR A 44 1.80 0.69 15.41
C THR A 44 1.90 1.61 14.20
N THR A 45 1.75 2.92 14.40
CA THR A 45 1.68 3.91 13.32
C THR A 45 2.88 3.85 12.38
N GLU A 46 4.10 3.68 12.90
CA GLU A 46 5.32 3.60 12.11
C GLU A 46 5.31 2.39 11.16
N LEU A 47 4.84 1.24 11.66
CA LEU A 47 4.73 0.01 10.87
C LEU A 47 3.62 0.12 9.81
N ILE A 48 2.49 0.73 10.16
CA ILE A 48 1.38 0.98 9.23
C ILE A 48 1.86 1.87 8.06
N VAL A 49 2.56 2.97 8.37
CA VAL A 49 3.10 3.89 7.36
C VAL A 49 4.11 3.17 6.48
N GLU A 50 5.05 2.42 7.07
CA GLU A 50 6.04 1.67 6.32
C GLU A 50 5.37 0.68 5.37
N ILE A 51 4.47 -0.17 5.87
CA ILE A 51 3.77 -1.20 5.08
C ILE A 51 2.93 -0.57 3.97
N SER A 52 2.18 0.50 4.27
CA SER A 52 1.31 1.18 3.31
C SER A 52 2.10 1.77 2.13
N LEU A 53 3.32 2.26 2.38
CA LEU A 53 4.17 2.87 1.35
C LEU A 53 5.00 1.87 0.53
N GLN A 54 5.16 0.62 0.97
CA GLN A 54 5.94 -0.39 0.24
C GLN A 54 5.52 -0.58 -1.23
N PRO A 55 4.22 -0.64 -1.60
CA PRO A 55 3.80 -0.79 -2.99
C PRO A 55 4.08 0.47 -3.79
N TRP A 56 3.91 1.65 -3.16
CA TRP A 56 4.23 2.92 -3.81
C TRP A 56 5.72 3.03 -4.14
N ASN A 57 6.59 2.61 -3.23
CA ASN A 57 8.02 2.60 -3.47
C ASN A 57 8.43 1.68 -4.63
N SER A 58 7.71 0.58 -4.85
CA SER A 58 8.05 -0.40 -5.90
C SER A 58 7.42 -0.11 -7.26
N PHE A 59 6.17 0.35 -7.29
CA PHE A 59 5.37 0.40 -8.52
C PHE A 59 4.76 1.78 -8.81
N LYS A 60 4.78 2.71 -7.86
CA LYS A 60 4.15 4.05 -7.99
C LYS A 60 2.69 3.99 -8.49
N PRO A 61 1.79 3.20 -7.85
CA PRO A 61 0.39 3.15 -8.24
C PRO A 61 -0.30 4.48 -7.95
N ASP A 62 -1.43 4.72 -8.60
CA ASP A 62 -2.19 5.98 -8.48
C ASP A 62 -2.95 6.14 -7.17
N GLY A 63 -2.96 5.10 -6.34
CA GLY A 63 -3.63 5.05 -5.06
C GLY A 63 -2.84 4.22 -4.07
N VAL A 64 -2.89 4.63 -2.80
CA VAL A 64 -2.37 3.86 -1.68
C VAL A 64 -3.49 3.61 -0.69
N ILE A 65 -3.62 2.36 -0.25
CA ILE A 65 -4.60 1.97 0.76
C ILE A 65 -3.86 1.70 2.06
N LEU A 66 -4.43 2.22 3.15
CA LEU A 66 -3.95 2.04 4.51
C LEU A 66 -3.94 0.56 4.88
N PHE A 67 -2.81 0.13 5.44
CA PHE A 67 -2.68 -1.19 6.06
C PHE A 67 -3.40 -1.27 7.41
#